data_AF-A0A353BSJ2-F1
#
_entry.id   AF-A0A353BSJ2-F1
#
_cell.length_a   1.000
_cell.length_b   1.000
_cell.length_c   1.000
_cell.angle_alpha   90.00
_cell.angle_beta   90.00
_cell.angle_gamma   90.00
#
_symmetry.space_group_name_H-M   'P 1'
#
loop_
_entity.id
_entity.type
_entity.pdbx_description
1 polymer ?
#
loop_
_entity_poly.entity_id
_entity_poly.type
_entity_poly.pdbx_seq_one_letter_code
_entity_poly.pdbx_strand_id
1 'polypeptide(L)' 'MSWVLNNKEWIFSGIGVFIISLIIGLIVKQKNNIKQSQSSGDNCTNIQSADSVEINLKSRE' A
#
# COMPACT_ATOMS: atom_id res chain seq x y z
N MET A 1 -17.11 2.70 28.35
CA MET A 1 -16.97 1.28 28.76
C MET A 1 -18.30 0.51 28.71
N SER A 2 -19.42 1.06 29.21
CA SER A 2 -20.71 0.34 29.27
C SER A 2 -21.26 -0.13 27.91
N TRP A 3 -21.14 0.67 26.85
CA TRP A 3 -21.69 0.30 25.53
C TRP A 3 -21.05 -0.98 24.96
N VAL A 4 -19.72 -1.13 25.06
CA VAL A 4 -19.01 -2.31 24.56
C VAL A 4 -19.44 -3.57 25.32
N LEU A 5 -19.59 -3.46 26.64
CA LEU A 5 -20.04 -4.58 27.48
C LEU A 5 -21.47 -5.00 27.14
N ASN A 6 -22.34 -4.02 26.83
CA ASN A 6 -23.74 -4.27 26.45
C ASN A 6 -23.88 -4.82 25.02
N ASN A 7 -22.89 -4.61 24.15
CA ASN A 7 -22.92 -5.05 22.75
C ASN A 7 -21.92 -6.17 22.44
N LYS A 8 -21.32 -6.79 23.46
CA LYS A 8 -20.25 -7.80 23.30
C LYS A 8 -20.68 -8.98 22.42
N GLU A 9 -21.92 -9.46 22.55
CA GLU A 9 -22.42 -10.60 21.80
C GLU A 9 -22.50 -10.29 20.30
N TRP A 10 -22.97 -9.09 19.96
CA TRP A 10 -23.01 -8.63 18.57
C TRP A 10 -21.59 -8.40 18.02
N ILE A 11 -20.68 -7.80 18.81
CA ILE A 11 -19.28 -7.53 18.43
C ILE A 11 -18.52 -8.83 18.13
N PHE A 12 -18.67 -9.84 18.99
CA PHE A 12 -17.99 -11.13 18.85
C PHE A 12 -18.80 -12.17 18.07
N SER A 13 -19.97 -11.79 17.53
CA SER A 13 -20.69 -12.61 16.57
C SER A 13 -19.93 -12.67 15.23
N GLY A 14 -20.18 -13.70 14.43
CA GLY A 14 -19.55 -13.82 13.11
C GLY A 14 -19.75 -12.60 12.21
N ILE A 15 -20.92 -11.95 12.28
CA ILE A 15 -21.20 -10.73 11.51
C ILE A 15 -20.49 -9.49 12.09
N GLY A 16 -20.38 -9.39 13.42
CA GLY A 16 -19.65 -8.31 14.08
C GLY A 16 -18.16 -8.36 13.75
N VAL A 17 -17.55 -9.55 13.88
CA VAL A 17 -16.15 -9.79 13.51
C VAL A 17 -15.92 -9.50 12.02
N PHE A 18 -16.86 -9.88 11.14
CA PHE A 18 -16.79 -9.58 9.72
C PHE A 18 -16.77 -8.07 9.43
N ILE A 19 -17.70 -7.30 10.01
CA ILE A 19 -17.80 -5.85 9.82
C ILE A 19 -16.54 -5.15 10.36
N ILE A 20 -16.07 -5.54 11.54
CA ILE A 20 -14.85 -4.98 12.15
C ILE A 20 -13.63 -5.26 11.26
N SER A 21 -13.48 -6.52 10.80
CA SER A 21 -12.40 -6.92 9.90
C SER A 21 -12.44 -6.15 8.58
N LEU A 22 -13.63 -5.92 8.02
CA LEU A 22 -13.83 -5.14 6.79
C LEU A 22 -13.40 -3.69 6.99
N ILE A 23 -13.82 -3.04 8.08
CA ILE A 23 -13.44 -1.65 8.40
C ILE A 23 -11.93 -1.54 8.59
N ILE A 24 -11.31 -2.45 9.36
CA ILE A 24 -9.86 -2.49 9.55
C ILE A 24 -9.16 -2.71 8.20
N GLY A 25 -9.64 -3.65 7.40
CA GLY A 25 -9.11 -3.94 6.07
C GLY A 25 -9.12 -2.73 5.15
N LEU A 26 -10.21 -1.94 5.14
CA LEU A 26 -10.31 -0.71 4.36
C LEU A 26 -9.32 0.38 4.81
N ILE A 27 -9.11 0.52 6.13
CA ILE A 27 -8.15 1.50 6.68
C ILE A 27 -6.71 1.06 6.38
N VAL A 28 -6.41 -0.23 6.51
CA VAL A 28 -5.06 -0.79 6.29
C VAL A 28 -4.70 -0.86 4.79
N LYS A 29 -5.69 -0.92 3.89
CA LYS A 29 -5.46 -0.98 2.43
C LYS A 29 -4.78 0.27 1.85
N GLN A 30 -4.59 1.34 2.63
CA GLN A 30 -3.83 2.51 2.22
C GLN A 30 -2.32 2.29 2.36
N LYS A 31 -1.70 1.48 1.49
CA LYS A 31 -0.23 1.47 1.28
C LYS A 31 0.26 0.67 0.07
N ASN A 32 -0.38 0.84 -1.10
CA ASN A 32 0.24 0.49 -2.37
C ASN A 32 0.86 1.72 -3.06
N ASN A 33 1.36 2.68 -2.28
CA ASN A 33 2.33 3.62 -2.83
C ASN A 33 3.64 2.84 -2.91
N ILE A 34 4.09 2.54 -4.13
CA ILE A 34 5.44 2.08 -4.39
C ILE A 34 6.35 3.20 -3.88
N LYS A 35 6.79 3.09 -2.61
CA LYS A 35 7.73 4.02 -1.99
C LYS A 35 9.10 3.72 -2.57
N GLN A 36 9.32 4.14 -3.79
CA GLN A 36 10.63 4.05 -4.40
C GLN A 36 11.39 5.33 -4.13
N SER A 37 12.51 5.19 -3.44
CA SER A 37 13.50 6.24 -3.26
C SER A 37 14.76 5.77 -3.98
N GLN A 38 15.04 6.36 -5.12
CA GLN A 38 16.30 6.14 -5.82
C GLN A 38 17.19 7.36 -5.61
N SER A 39 18.41 7.11 -5.16
CA SER A 39 19.47 8.12 -5.09
C SER A 39 20.50 7.80 -6.17
N SER A 40 20.95 8.80 -6.93
CA SER A 40 22.03 8.65 -7.90
C SER A 40 23.19 9.56 -7.55
N GLY A 41 24.41 9.11 -7.85
CA GLY A 41 25.62 9.92 -7.72
C GLY A 41 25.81 10.89 -8.90
N ASP A 42 26.95 11.58 -8.90
CA ASP A 42 27.29 12.53 -9.96
C ASP A 42 27.39 11.85 -11.32
N ASN A 43 26.91 12.53 -12.37
CA ASN A 43 26.94 12.09 -13.76
C ASN A 43 26.21 10.76 -14.07
N CYS A 44 25.17 10.41 -13.28
CA CYS A 44 24.37 9.20 -13.47
C CYS A 44 22.96 9.49 -13.97
N THR A 45 22.45 8.66 -14.88
CA THR A 45 21.04 8.67 -15.30
C THR A 45 20.27 7.62 -14.54
N ASN A 46 19.32 8.06 -13.71
CA ASN A 46 18.49 7.17 -12.93
C ASN A 46 17.14 6.95 -13.62
N ILE A 47 16.81 5.69 -13.93
CA ILE A 47 15.60 5.32 -14.67
C ILE A 47 14.77 4.37 -13.80
N GLN A 48 13.49 4.70 -13.65
CA GLN A 48 12.52 3.91 -12.91
C GLN A 48 11.23 3.81 -13.71
N SER A 49 10.71 2.60 -13.80
CA SER A 49 9.37 2.33 -14.30
C SER A 49 8.73 1.23 -13.46
N ALA A 50 7.41 1.30 -13.29
CA ALA A 50 6.64 0.28 -12.60
C ALA A 50 6.38 -0.96 -13.46
N ASP A 51 6.50 -0.84 -14.79
CA ASP A 51 6.11 -1.88 -15.74
C ASP A 51 7.23 -2.20 -16.73
N SER A 52 7.54 -1.29 -17.65
CA SER A 52 8.64 -1.49 -18.62
C SER A 52 9.41 -0.21 -18.93
N VAL A 53 10.69 -0.38 -19.29
CA VAL A 53 11.58 0.67 -19.80
C VAL A 53 12.23 0.16 -21.07
N GLU A 54 12.11 0.91 -22.16
CA GLU A 54 12.88 0.71 -23.39
C GLU A 54 13.93 1.83 -23.50
N ILE A 55 15.21 1.47 -23.65
CA ILE A 55 16.33 2.42 -23.79
C ILE A 55 16.96 2.22 -25.16
N ASN A 56 16.79 3.20 -26.03
CA ASN A 56 17.44 3.25 -27.34
C ASN A 56 18.63 4.21 -27.28
N LEU A 57 19.84 3.67 -27.46
CA LEU A 57 21.08 4.46 -27.49
C LEU A 57 21.53 4.69 -28.94
N LYS A 58 21.86 5.93 -29.27
CA LYS A 58 22.50 6.27 -30.55
C LYS A 58 24.02 6.21 -30.39
N SER A 59 24.71 5.54 -31.32
CA SER A 59 26.17 5.62 -31.42
C SER A 59 26.60 7.07 -31.67
N ARG A 60 27.62 7.55 -30.97
CA ARG A 60 28.35 8.75 -31.43
C ARG A 60 29.12 8.37 -32.69
N GLU A 61 28.93 9.15 -33.74
CA GLU A 61 29.78 9.16 -34.94
C GLU A 61 31.15 9.79 -34.62
#